data_AF-A0A7S9KK08-F1
#
_entry.id   AF-A0A7S9KK08-F1
#
_cell.length_a   1.000
_cell.length_b   1.000
_cell.length_c   1.000
_cell.angle_alpha   90.00
_cell.angle_beta   90.00
_cell.angle_gamma   90.00
#
_symmetry.space_group_name_H-M   'P 1'
#
loop_
_entity.id
_entity.type
_entity.pdbx_description
1 polymer ?
#
loop_
_entity_poly.entity_id
_entity_poly.type
_entity_poly.pdbx_seq_one_letter_code
_entity_poly.pdbx_strand_id
1 'polypeptide(L)'
;MSIPPQDPEILCQEAYLHGLKYLGSLYQNLRESGLGPVMRLRIITWFTFLPSPLVELFRKRRERALVILAHYAVFLKLTAGVWWLVGVGNRSLRDICKHLGPAWHFALDVPLRAISIEDTTELARLVLGDPFWDSRRSPVGTQDADQERETKQLGLVDDEGRPIRLSEDAGTVVLAEPSEPGEEPVWHIDK
;
A
#
# COMPACT_ATOMS: atom_id res chain seq x y z
N MET A 1 4.28 12.75 22.61
CA MET A 1 5.74 12.86 22.45
C MET A 1 6.07 14.34 22.39
N SER A 2 6.45 14.94 23.52
CA SER A 2 6.76 16.39 23.57
C SER A 2 8.25 16.58 23.36
N ILE A 3 8.64 17.49 22.45
CA ILE A 3 10.05 17.80 22.19
C ILE A 3 10.49 18.87 23.21
N PRO A 4 11.55 18.63 24.01
CA PRO A 4 12.04 19.64 24.95
C PRO A 4 12.47 20.93 24.22
N PRO A 5 12.23 22.13 24.78
CA PRO A 5 12.57 23.44 24.18
C PRO A 5 14.03 23.61 23.72
N GLN A 6 14.94 22.80 24.27
CA GLN A 6 16.38 22.87 24.03
C GLN A 6 16.90 21.73 23.13
N ASP A 7 16.01 20.87 22.64
CA ASP A 7 16.36 19.78 21.72
C ASP A 7 16.52 20.36 20.30
N PRO A 8 17.68 20.17 19.65
CA PRO A 8 17.91 20.59 18.26
C PRO A 8 16.84 20.07 17.27
N GLU A 9 16.08 19.03 17.65
CA GLU A 9 14.97 18.50 16.87
C GLU A 9 13.72 19.40 16.82
N ILE A 10 13.62 20.47 17.61
CA ILE A 10 12.53 21.46 17.48
C ILE A 10 12.48 22.03 16.07
N LEU A 11 13.64 22.29 15.46
CA LEU A 11 13.74 22.78 14.08
C LEU A 11 13.23 21.76 13.04
N CYS A 12 13.09 20.50 13.45
CA CYS A 12 12.60 19.40 12.62
C CYS A 12 11.15 19.02 12.93
N GLN A 13 10.49 19.72 13.85
CA GLN A 13 9.13 19.40 14.30
C GLN A 13 8.12 19.40 13.15
N GLU A 14 8.20 20.38 12.24
CA GLU A 14 7.33 20.44 11.06
C GLU A 14 7.50 19.23 10.14
N ALA A 15 8.74 18.75 9.97
CA ALA A 15 9.03 17.57 9.16
C ALA A 15 8.37 16.31 9.76
N TYR A 16 8.45 16.15 11.07
CA TYR A 16 7.76 15.06 11.78
C TYR A 16 6.24 15.17 11.66
N LEU A 17 5.68 16.38 11.83
CA LEU A 17 4.24 16.62 11.71
C LEU A 17 3.73 16.29 10.30
N HIS A 18 4.48 16.65 9.25
CA HIS A 18 4.13 16.25 7.89
C HIS A 18 4.14 14.74 7.70
N GLY A 19 5.18 14.04 8.18
CA GLY A 19 5.24 12.58 8.13
C GLY A 19 4.05 11.91 8.84
N LEU A 20 3.74 12.41 10.05
CA LEU A 20 2.59 11.95 10.83
C LEU A 20 1.26 12.24 10.16
N LYS A 21 1.11 13.38 9.49
CA LYS A 21 -0.12 13.73 8.74
C LYS A 21 -0.37 12.72 7.62
N TYR A 22 0.64 12.43 6.80
CA TYR A 22 0.50 11.46 5.71
C TYR A 22 0.30 10.03 6.24
N LEU A 23 1.04 9.64 7.28
CA LEU A 23 0.85 8.36 7.94
C LEU A 23 -0.58 8.24 8.52
N GLY A 24 -1.06 9.28 9.19
CA GLY A 24 -2.42 9.37 9.73
C GLY A 24 -3.50 9.24 8.65
N SER A 25 -3.25 9.73 7.43
CA SER A 25 -4.16 9.52 6.30
C SER A 25 -4.30 8.05 5.90
N LEU A 26 -3.26 7.22 6.11
CA LEU A 26 -3.34 5.77 5.90
C LEU A 26 -4.21 5.10 6.97
N TYR A 27 -4.05 5.49 8.24
CA TYR A 27 -4.93 5.01 9.32
C TYR A 27 -6.39 5.37 9.06
N GLN A 28 -6.65 6.61 8.63
CA GLN A 28 -8.00 7.06 8.33
C GLN A 28 -8.60 6.29 7.15
N ASN A 29 -7.84 6.14 6.06
CA ASN A 29 -8.31 5.38 4.89
C ASN A 29 -8.55 3.91 5.22
N LEU A 30 -7.70 3.28 6.04
CA LEU A 30 -7.93 1.90 6.51
C LEU A 30 -9.22 1.78 7.33
N ARG A 31 -9.51 2.78 8.17
CA ARG A 31 -10.72 2.79 9.01
C ARG A 31 -11.99 3.00 8.19
N GLU A 32 -11.97 3.94 7.25
CA GLU A 32 -13.15 4.37 6.48
C GLU A 32 -13.42 3.50 5.26
N SER A 33 -12.37 3.18 4.49
CA SER A 33 -12.48 2.51 3.19
C SER A 33 -12.07 1.04 3.24
N GLY A 34 -11.22 0.66 4.19
CA GLY A 34 -10.77 -0.71 4.40
C GLY A 34 -9.59 -1.12 3.54
N LEU A 35 -9.45 -2.42 3.31
CA LEU A 35 -8.40 -2.99 2.46
C LEU A 35 -8.91 -3.04 1.02
N GLY A 36 -8.37 -2.18 0.16
CA GLY A 36 -8.74 -2.09 -1.25
C GLY A 36 -7.60 -1.60 -2.15
N PRO A 37 -7.79 -1.56 -3.48
CA PRO A 37 -6.81 -1.02 -4.43
C PRO A 37 -6.35 0.40 -4.08
N VAL A 38 -7.28 1.29 -3.69
CA VAL A 38 -6.95 2.67 -3.30
C VAL A 38 -6.03 2.69 -2.08
N MET A 39 -6.32 1.87 -1.06
CA MET A 39 -5.48 1.75 0.12
C MET A 39 -4.07 1.26 -0.25
N ARG A 40 -3.96 0.22 -1.09
CA ARG A 40 -2.67 -0.30 -1.58
C ARG A 40 -1.88 0.77 -2.34
N LEU A 41 -2.53 1.53 -3.22
CA LEU A 41 -1.90 2.61 -3.96
C LEU A 41 -1.38 3.72 -3.03
N ARG A 42 -2.17 4.11 -2.03
CA ARG A 42 -1.75 5.11 -1.01
C ARG A 42 -0.54 4.63 -0.21
N ILE A 43 -0.50 3.35 0.16
CA ILE A 43 0.66 2.77 0.83
C ILE A 43 1.88 2.85 -0.11
N ILE A 44 1.76 2.34 -1.34
CA ILE A 44 2.86 2.32 -2.32
C ILE A 44 3.40 3.72 -2.60
N THR A 45 2.53 4.73 -2.70
CA THR A 45 2.92 6.09 -3.07
C THR A 45 3.27 6.98 -1.88
N TRP A 46 3.16 6.50 -0.63
CA TRP A 46 3.37 7.34 0.56
C TRP A 46 4.72 8.07 0.55
N PHE A 47 5.78 7.40 0.08
CA PHE A 47 7.12 7.98 0.06
C PHE A 47 7.29 9.15 -0.92
N THR A 48 6.42 9.29 -1.92
CA THR A 48 6.52 10.38 -2.91
C THR A 48 6.04 11.72 -2.35
N PHE A 49 5.31 11.71 -1.25
CA PHE A 49 4.77 12.91 -0.59
C PHE A 49 5.63 13.42 0.57
N LEU A 50 6.74 12.73 0.86
CA LEU A 50 7.57 13.07 2.01
C LEU A 50 8.40 14.33 1.75
N PRO A 51 8.41 15.30 2.68
CA PRO A 51 9.25 16.48 2.55
C PRO A 51 10.73 16.09 2.70
N SER A 52 11.60 16.73 1.91
CA SER A 52 13.05 16.49 1.93
C SER A 52 13.68 16.48 3.34
N PRO A 53 13.33 17.41 4.26
CA PRO A 53 13.82 17.37 5.63
C PRO A 53 13.51 16.06 6.38
N LEU A 54 12.33 15.47 6.17
CA LEU A 54 11.98 14.20 6.80
C LEU A 54 12.80 13.03 6.24
N VAL A 55 13.06 13.04 4.93
CA VAL A 55 13.93 12.05 4.28
C VAL A 55 15.35 12.13 4.85
N GLU A 56 15.87 13.33 5.11
CA GLU A 56 17.17 13.51 5.77
C GLU A 56 17.19 12.96 7.19
N LEU A 57 16.09 13.09 7.95
CA LEU A 57 15.98 12.50 9.30
C LEU A 57 16.02 10.96 9.25
N PHE A 58 15.39 10.35 8.25
CA PHE A 58 15.49 8.90 8.03
C PHE A 58 16.92 8.48 7.68
N ARG A 59 17.59 9.22 6.78
CA ARG A 59 19.00 8.96 6.40
C ARG A 59 19.94 9.06 7.60
N LYS A 60 19.73 10.06 8.45
CA LYS A 60 20.47 10.26 9.70
C LYS A 60 20.04 9.33 10.83
N ARG A 61 19.09 8.42 10.58
CA ARG A 61 18.57 7.44 11.55
C ARG A 61 18.10 8.09 12.85
N ARG A 62 17.47 9.26 12.76
CA ARG A 62 16.91 9.93 13.95
C ARG A 62 15.79 9.07 14.51
N GLU A 63 15.84 8.82 15.82
CA GLU A 63 15.04 7.78 16.46
C GLU A 63 13.53 8.02 16.28
N ARG A 64 13.06 9.26 16.48
CA ARG A 64 11.66 9.66 16.24
C ARG A 64 11.22 9.47 14.79
N ALA A 65 12.13 9.72 13.84
CA ALA A 65 11.86 9.50 12.43
C ALA A 65 11.68 8.01 12.15
N LEU A 66 12.57 7.18 12.72
CA LEU A 66 12.49 5.74 12.57
C LEU A 66 11.24 5.13 13.20
N VAL A 67 10.69 5.71 14.28
CA VAL A 67 9.37 5.31 14.80
C VAL A 67 8.27 5.51 13.74
N ILE A 68 8.22 6.68 13.10
CA ILE A 68 7.25 6.94 12.01
C ILE A 68 7.43 5.92 10.88
N LEU A 69 8.69 5.67 10.50
CA LEU A 69 9.01 4.70 9.44
C LEU A 69 8.65 3.26 9.83
N ALA A 70 8.79 2.88 11.11
CA ALA A 70 8.37 1.58 11.61
C ALA A 70 6.86 1.39 11.49
N HIS A 71 6.06 2.40 11.85
CA HIS A 71 4.60 2.36 11.66
C HIS A 71 4.23 2.27 10.17
N TYR A 72 4.92 3.01 9.30
CA TYR A 72 4.74 2.86 7.86
C TYR A 72 5.12 1.45 7.36
N ALA A 73 6.17 0.83 7.90
CA ALA A 73 6.56 -0.54 7.56
C ALA A 73 5.48 -1.58 7.93
N VAL A 74 4.65 -1.30 8.93
CA VAL A 74 3.44 -2.12 9.22
C VAL A 74 2.45 -2.04 8.05
N PHE A 75 2.21 -0.86 7.49
CA PHE A 75 1.34 -0.71 6.32
C PHE A 75 1.89 -1.41 5.07
N LEU A 76 3.21 -1.47 4.89
CA LEU A 76 3.80 -2.24 3.78
C LEU A 76 3.38 -3.72 3.81
N LYS A 77 3.17 -4.31 5.00
CA LYS A 77 2.65 -5.69 5.11
C LYS A 77 1.19 -5.83 4.65
N LEU A 78 0.40 -4.75 4.62
CA LEU A 78 -0.98 -4.76 4.11
C LEU A 78 -1.05 -4.76 2.57
N THR A 79 0.08 -4.67 1.86
CA THR A 79 0.15 -4.70 0.39
C THR A 79 0.22 -6.13 -0.18
N ALA A 80 -0.47 -7.08 0.44
CA ALA A 80 -0.52 -8.46 -0.03
C ALA A 80 -0.95 -8.53 -1.51
N GLY A 81 -0.24 -9.36 -2.29
CA GLY A 81 -0.40 -9.48 -3.75
C GLY A 81 0.56 -8.63 -4.58
N VAL A 82 1.32 -7.71 -3.98
CA VAL A 82 2.33 -6.91 -4.69
C VAL A 82 3.70 -7.59 -4.60
N TRP A 83 4.06 -8.34 -5.65
CA TRP A 83 5.23 -9.24 -5.64
C TRP A 83 6.56 -8.55 -5.28
N TRP A 84 6.77 -7.31 -5.73
CA TRP A 84 8.02 -6.57 -5.47
C TRP A 84 8.10 -5.94 -4.07
N LEU A 85 7.00 -5.96 -3.31
CA LEU A 85 6.96 -5.53 -1.90
C LEU A 85 7.03 -6.70 -0.91
N VAL A 86 7.05 -7.94 -1.39
CA VAL A 86 7.06 -9.13 -0.54
C VAL A 86 8.26 -9.10 0.41
N GLY A 87 7.98 -9.19 1.71
CA GLY A 87 8.98 -9.22 2.77
C GLY A 87 9.61 -7.87 3.13
N VAL A 88 9.32 -6.77 2.40
CA VAL A 88 9.89 -5.45 2.69
C VAL A 88 9.45 -4.96 4.07
N GLY A 89 8.14 -5.00 4.37
CA GLY A 89 7.62 -4.59 5.68
C GLY A 89 8.23 -5.39 6.82
N ASN A 90 8.27 -6.72 6.69
CA ASN A 90 8.85 -7.62 7.70
C ASN A 90 10.34 -7.33 7.97
N ARG A 91 11.13 -7.13 6.91
CA ARG A 91 12.57 -6.85 7.04
C ARG A 91 12.79 -5.48 7.70
N SER A 92 12.10 -4.46 7.22
CA SER A 92 12.17 -3.10 7.77
C SER A 92 11.78 -3.03 9.25
N LEU A 93 10.69 -3.71 9.64
CA LEU A 93 10.26 -3.76 11.04
C LEU A 93 11.34 -4.37 11.95
N ARG A 94 11.92 -5.51 11.55
CA ARG A 94 12.98 -6.17 12.32
C ARG A 94 14.20 -5.29 12.48
N ASP A 95 14.66 -4.67 11.39
CA ASP A 95 15.86 -3.84 11.39
C ASP A 95 15.67 -2.57 12.22
N ILE A 96 14.53 -1.88 12.03
CA ILE A 96 14.23 -0.64 12.76
C ILE A 96 13.99 -0.90 14.25
N CYS A 97 13.16 -1.89 14.60
CA CYS A 97 12.86 -2.16 16.01
C CYS A 97 14.11 -2.62 16.76
N LYS A 98 14.96 -3.43 16.12
CA LYS A 98 16.25 -3.84 16.69
C LYS A 98 17.19 -2.65 16.89
N HIS A 99 17.21 -1.70 15.95
CA HIS A 99 18.07 -0.52 16.03
C HIS A 99 17.66 0.44 17.15
N LEU A 100 16.35 0.69 17.32
CA LEU A 100 15.82 1.60 18.35
C LEU A 100 15.88 0.99 19.76
N GLY A 101 15.68 -0.32 19.87
CA GLY A 101 15.81 -1.04 21.13
C GLY A 101 14.75 -0.70 22.20
N PRO A 102 14.96 -1.17 23.45
CA PRO A 102 13.92 -1.17 24.48
C PRO A 102 13.38 0.20 24.90
N ALA A 103 14.21 1.24 24.82
CA ALA A 103 13.82 2.60 25.20
C ALA A 103 12.63 3.13 24.39
N TRP A 104 12.45 2.62 23.16
CA TRP A 104 11.39 3.04 22.24
C TRP A 104 10.20 2.08 22.18
N HIS A 105 10.19 0.98 22.95
CA HIS A 105 9.12 -0.02 22.90
C HIS A 105 7.73 0.56 23.14
N PHE A 106 7.59 1.59 23.98
CA PHE A 106 6.31 2.27 24.22
C PHE A 106 5.70 2.88 22.94
N ALA A 107 6.54 3.32 21.99
CA ALA A 107 6.14 3.86 20.71
C ALA A 107 6.17 2.81 19.59
N LEU A 108 6.67 1.60 19.86
CA LEU A 108 6.83 0.52 18.90
C LEU A 108 5.95 -0.70 19.20
N ASP A 109 5.00 -0.63 20.14
CA ASP A 109 4.14 -1.78 20.50
C ASP A 109 3.47 -2.41 19.27
N VAL A 110 2.81 -1.57 18.45
CA VAL A 110 2.17 -2.01 17.20
C VAL A 110 3.21 -2.56 16.20
N PRO A 111 4.28 -1.83 15.83
CA PRO A 111 5.36 -2.37 14.99
C PRO A 111 5.95 -3.70 15.46
N LEU A 112 6.21 -3.87 16.76
CA LEU A 112 6.80 -5.08 17.32
C LEU A 112 5.85 -6.28 17.18
N ARG A 113 4.57 -6.09 17.54
CA ARG A 113 3.55 -7.14 17.42
C ARG A 113 3.30 -7.52 15.96
N ALA A 114 3.31 -6.53 15.06
CA ALA A 114 3.11 -6.71 13.63
C ALA A 114 4.15 -7.63 12.97
N ILE A 115 5.36 -7.79 13.53
CA ILE A 115 6.40 -8.69 12.98
C ILE A 115 5.90 -10.14 12.87
N SER A 116 5.04 -10.56 13.80
CA SER A 116 4.56 -11.95 13.90
C SER A 116 3.23 -12.22 13.17
N ILE A 117 2.56 -11.18 12.66
CA ILE A 117 1.24 -11.29 12.04
C ILE A 117 1.38 -11.31 10.53
N GLU A 118 0.95 -12.38 9.87
CA GLU A 118 0.96 -12.47 8.40
C GLU A 118 -0.43 -12.27 7.78
N ASP A 119 -1.51 -12.53 8.52
CA ASP A 119 -2.87 -12.26 8.05
C ASP A 119 -3.14 -10.74 8.01
N THR A 120 -3.58 -10.24 6.85
CA THR A 120 -3.79 -8.80 6.65
C THR A 120 -4.98 -8.27 7.45
N THR A 121 -5.97 -9.10 7.76
CA THR A 121 -7.13 -8.71 8.56
C THR A 121 -6.75 -8.58 10.03
N GLU A 122 -6.03 -9.56 10.58
CA GLU A 122 -5.46 -9.48 11.92
C GLU A 122 -4.51 -8.30 12.05
N LEU A 123 -3.70 -8.03 11.02
CA LEU A 123 -2.80 -6.89 11.02
C LEU A 123 -3.57 -5.56 11.03
N ALA A 124 -4.63 -5.44 10.23
CA ALA A 124 -5.48 -4.25 10.24
C ALA A 124 -6.17 -4.04 11.59
N ARG A 125 -6.66 -5.10 12.23
CA ARG A 125 -7.22 -5.04 13.61
C ARG A 125 -6.19 -4.54 14.62
N LEU A 126 -4.95 -5.04 14.54
CA LEU A 126 -3.84 -4.55 15.37
C LEU A 126 -3.57 -3.06 15.13
N VAL A 127 -3.44 -2.65 13.87
CA VAL A 127 -3.13 -1.27 13.47
C VAL A 127 -4.21 -0.31 13.95
N LEU A 128 -5.48 -0.69 13.84
CA LEU A 128 -6.61 0.15 14.25
C LEU A 128 -6.90 0.09 15.75
N GLY A 129 -6.32 -0.88 16.47
CA GLY A 129 -6.66 -1.14 17.88
C GLY A 129 -8.10 -1.61 18.06
N ASP A 130 -8.68 -2.23 17.03
CA ASP A 130 -10.07 -2.70 17.02
C ASP A 130 -10.13 -4.20 16.67
N PRO A 131 -10.32 -5.09 17.66
CA PRO A 131 -10.41 -6.54 17.45
C PRO A 131 -11.58 -6.97 16.58
N PHE A 132 -12.63 -6.15 16.48
CA PHE A 132 -13.86 -6.48 15.76
C PHE A 132 -13.91 -5.84 14.37
N TRP A 133 -12.83 -5.16 13.95
CA TRP A 133 -12.72 -4.60 12.63
C TRP A 133 -12.80 -5.70 11.55
N ASP A 134 -13.56 -5.43 10.48
CA ASP A 134 -13.70 -6.29 9.30
C ASP A 134 -13.83 -5.40 8.05
N SER A 135 -12.98 -5.68 7.05
CA SER A 135 -12.96 -4.95 5.77
C SER A 135 -14.29 -5.02 5.02
N ARG A 136 -15.10 -6.07 5.22
CA ARG A 136 -16.40 -6.25 4.55
C ARG A 136 -17.48 -5.28 5.01
N ARG A 137 -17.27 -4.57 6.14
CA ARG A 137 -18.23 -3.59 6.66
C ARG A 137 -18.07 -2.20 6.04
N SER A 138 -17.03 -1.98 5.23
CA SER A 138 -16.85 -0.72 4.52
C SER A 138 -17.77 -0.69 3.28
N PRO A 139 -18.69 0.29 3.16
CA PRO A 139 -19.54 0.41 1.97
C PRO A 139 -18.71 0.57 0.67
N VAL A 140 -17.48 1.10 0.78
CA VAL A 140 -16.53 1.28 -0.33
C VAL A 140 -15.87 -0.05 -0.75
N GLY A 141 -15.74 -1.03 0.14
CA GLY A 141 -15.08 -2.31 -0.18
C GLY A 141 -15.83 -3.14 -1.24
N THR A 142 -17.15 -3.03 -1.31
CA THR A 142 -17.97 -3.63 -2.38
C THR A 142 -17.69 -2.93 -3.71
N GLN A 143 -17.63 -1.60 -3.70
CA GLN A 143 -17.43 -0.77 -4.87
C GLN A 143 -16.03 -0.93 -5.48
N ASP A 144 -14.99 -1.07 -4.64
CA ASP A 144 -13.62 -1.36 -5.06
C ASP A 144 -13.48 -2.75 -5.70
N ALA A 145 -14.20 -3.76 -5.17
CA ALA A 145 -14.20 -5.10 -5.75
C ALA A 145 -14.92 -5.13 -7.10
N ASP A 146 -16.01 -4.38 -7.23
CA ASP A 146 -16.73 -4.22 -8.49
C ASP A 146 -15.90 -3.43 -9.51
N GLN A 147 -15.21 -2.37 -9.10
CA GLN A 147 -14.32 -1.58 -9.96
C GLN A 147 -13.04 -2.35 -10.35
N GLU A 148 -12.52 -3.20 -9.46
CA GLU A 148 -11.42 -4.13 -9.79
C GLU A 148 -11.89 -5.21 -10.77
N ARG A 149 -13.15 -5.67 -10.67
CA ARG A 149 -13.76 -6.56 -11.68
C ARG A 149 -13.93 -5.86 -13.02
N GLU A 150 -14.39 -4.62 -13.05
CA GLU A 150 -14.53 -3.82 -14.27
C GLU A 150 -13.16 -3.53 -14.91
N THR A 151 -12.15 -3.15 -14.12
CA THR A 151 -10.78 -2.96 -14.64
C THR A 151 -10.19 -4.27 -15.16
N LYS A 152 -10.53 -5.41 -14.55
CA LYS A 152 -10.15 -6.75 -15.07
C LYS A 152 -10.96 -7.17 -16.30
N GLN A 153 -12.11 -6.56 -16.55
CA GLN A 153 -12.88 -6.71 -17.79
C GLN A 153 -12.32 -5.87 -18.94
N LEU A 154 -11.40 -4.93 -18.68
CA LEU A 154 -10.55 -4.34 -19.71
C LEU A 154 -9.59 -5.43 -20.22
N GLY A 155 -10.11 -6.28 -21.11
CA GLY A 155 -9.34 -7.26 -21.85
C GLY A 155 -8.42 -6.57 -22.86
N LEU A 156 -7.57 -7.36 -23.51
CA LEU A 156 -6.90 -6.90 -24.71
C LEU A 156 -7.97 -6.56 -25.75
N VAL A 157 -7.77 -5.49 -26.50
CA VAL A 157 -8.65 -5.05 -27.58
C VAL A 157 -7.85 -4.92 -28.87
N ASP A 158 -8.53 -5.03 -30.01
CA ASP A 158 -7.97 -4.65 -31.30
C ASP A 158 -7.99 -3.11 -31.48
N ASP A 159 -7.51 -2.59 -32.61
CA ASP A 159 -7.41 -1.14 -32.80
C ASP A 159 -8.76 -0.44 -33.00
N GLU A 160 -9.85 -1.19 -33.14
CA GLU A 160 -11.23 -0.68 -33.13
C GLU A 160 -11.86 -0.75 -31.73
N GLY A 161 -11.10 -1.19 -30.71
CA GLY A 161 -11.56 -1.32 -29.34
C GLY A 161 -12.38 -2.59 -29.08
N ARG A 162 -12.35 -3.57 -29.98
CA ARG A 162 -13.12 -4.82 -29.85
C ARG A 162 -12.32 -5.84 -29.01
N PRO A 163 -12.94 -6.52 -28.03
CA PRO A 163 -12.23 -7.43 -27.15
C PRO A 163 -11.62 -8.63 -27.89
N ILE A 164 -10.37 -8.97 -27.56
CA ILE A 164 -9.63 -10.11 -28.11
C ILE A 164 -9.18 -11.07 -27.00
N ARG A 165 -9.00 -12.34 -27.37
CA ARG A 165 -8.52 -13.42 -26.51
C ARG A 165 -7.46 -14.25 -27.24
N LEU A 166 -6.61 -14.92 -26.47
CA LEU A 166 -5.67 -15.89 -27.03
C LEU A 166 -6.39 -17.21 -27.29
N SER A 167 -6.28 -17.74 -28.50
CA SER A 167 -6.75 -19.07 -28.86
C SER A 167 -5.84 -20.15 -28.24
N GLU A 168 -6.43 -21.26 -27.80
CA GLU A 168 -5.69 -22.42 -27.29
C GLU A 168 -4.87 -23.10 -28.39
N ASP A 169 -5.32 -22.97 -29.65
CA ASP A 169 -4.55 -23.42 -30.81
C ASP A 169 -3.55 -22.33 -31.23
N ALA A 170 -2.26 -22.70 -31.18
CA ALA A 170 -1.12 -21.97 -31.76
C ALA A 170 -0.82 -20.55 -31.25
N GLY A 171 -1.43 -20.08 -30.16
CA GLY A 171 -1.16 -18.74 -29.62
C GLY A 171 -1.67 -17.61 -30.54
N THR A 172 -2.63 -17.92 -31.41
CA THR A 172 -3.27 -16.94 -32.30
C THR A 172 -4.24 -16.07 -31.51
N VAL A 173 -4.23 -14.76 -31.77
CA VAL A 173 -5.16 -13.80 -31.16
C VAL A 173 -6.45 -13.77 -31.98
N VAL A 174 -7.60 -13.94 -31.33
CA VAL A 174 -8.93 -13.96 -31.95
C VAL A 174 -9.88 -13.02 -31.23
N LEU A 175 -10.95 -12.56 -31.89
CA LEU A 175 -12.01 -11.80 -31.21
C LEU A 175 -12.66 -12.64 -30.11
N ALA A 176 -12.89 -12.03 -28.95
CA ALA A 176 -13.57 -12.68 -27.84
C ALA A 176 -15.08 -12.83 -28.13
N GLU A 177 -15.67 -11.82 -28.79
CA GLU A 177 -17.09 -11.76 -29.15
C GLU A 177 -17.22 -11.31 -30.61
N PRO A 178 -16.97 -12.19 -31.59
CA PRO A 178 -17.12 -11.85 -33.00
C PRO A 178 -18.61 -11.74 -33.38
N SER A 179 -18.94 -10.79 -34.25
CA SER A 179 -20.29 -10.63 -34.81
C SER A 179 -20.60 -11.72 -35.83
N GLU A 180 -19.58 -12.22 -36.53
CA GLU A 180 -19.69 -13.31 -37.49
C GLU A 180 -18.64 -14.43 -37.25
N PRO A 181 -18.97 -15.71 -37.52
CA PRO A 181 -18.01 -16.80 -37.36
C PRO A 181 -16.78 -16.63 -38.27
N GLY A 182 -15.59 -16.53 -37.68
CA GLY A 182 -14.32 -16.36 -38.40
C GLY A 182 -13.86 -14.91 -38.56
N GLU A 183 -14.53 -13.96 -37.93
CA GLU A 183 -14.10 -12.57 -37.90
C GLU A 183 -12.75 -12.40 -37.15
N GLU A 184 -11.82 -11.66 -37.77
CA GLU A 184 -10.46 -11.46 -37.28
C GLU A 184 -10.27 -10.08 -36.61
N PRO A 185 -9.32 -9.95 -35.66
CA PRO A 185 -8.97 -8.66 -35.07
C PRO A 185 -8.35 -7.69 -36.08
N VAL A 186 -8.63 -6.39 -35.93
CA VAL A 186 -8.06 -5.34 -36.79
C VAL A 186 -6.77 -4.78 -36.19
N TRP A 187 -5.71 -4.73 -37.00
CA TRP A 187 -4.40 -4.18 -36.61
C TRP A 187 -3.94 -3.11 -37.61
N HIS A 188 -3.86 -1.86 -37.17
CA HIS A 188 -3.22 -0.74 -37.85
C HIS A 188 -1.72 -0.75 -37.56
N ILE A 189 -1.01 -1.66 -38.20
CA ILE A 189 0.46 -1.63 -38.19
C ILE A 189 0.89 -0.56 -39.20
N ASP A 190 1.26 0.63 -38.71
CA ASP A 190 1.92 1.65 -39.53
C ASP A 190 3.23 1.06 -40.11
N LYS A 191 3.36 1.11 -41.45
CA LYS A 191 4.55 0.66 -42.18
C LYS A 191 5.68 1.68 -42.18
#